data_AF-A0A7R9JJL8-F1
#
_entry.id   AF-A0A7R9JJL8-F1
#
_cell.length_a   1.000
_cell.length_b   1.000
_cell.length_c   1.000
_cell.angle_alpha   90.00
_cell.angle_beta   90.00
_cell.angle_gamma   90.00
#
_symmetry.space_group_name_H-M   'P 1'
#
loop_
_entity.id
_entity.type
_entity.pdbx_description
1 polymer ?
#
loop_
_entity_poly.entity_id
_entity_poly.type
_entity_poly.pdbx_seq_one_letter_code
_entity_poly.pdbx_strand_id
1 'polypeptide(L)'
;MFIVSFLFPKTWLLYLASCVIGFGAAVIWTGQGNYLTLNSDSETISRNSGVFWAMLQASMFFGNLFVYFKFQGKTHIDHDTRLVVFIVLIVLAAIGIVFLLLLRPAQNADGELAGGDENGPLYALKRAFSLFTTKEMSYLGITFLYTGIELSFFSGVYSPSIGFTLQMGSNAKQLVGLSGIFIGVGEVVGKYQSAHSDTV
;
A
#
# COMPACT_ATOMS: atom_id res chain seq x y z
N MET A 1 -13.63 -1.39 3.71
CA MET A 1 -14.13 -0.79 4.97
C MET A 1 -14.31 0.72 4.91
N PHE A 2 -13.33 1.51 4.43
CA PHE A 2 -13.44 2.97 4.35
C PHE A 2 -14.69 3.50 3.63
N ILE A 3 -15.06 2.85 2.51
CA ILE A 3 -16.23 3.24 1.71
C ILE A 3 -17.56 3.02 2.46
N VAL A 4 -17.62 2.06 3.38
CA VAL A 4 -18.81 1.78 4.22
C VAL A 4 -19.03 2.88 5.25
N SER A 5 -17.97 3.52 5.73
CA SER A 5 -18.06 4.64 6.67
C SER A 5 -18.75 5.88 6.07
N PHE A 6 -18.78 6.00 4.73
CA PHE A 6 -19.57 7.03 4.05
C PHE A 6 -21.08 6.71 4.00
N LEU A 7 -21.50 5.48 4.34
CA LEU A 7 -22.91 5.10 4.40
C LEU A 7 -23.59 5.63 5.67
N PHE A 8 -22.83 5.85 6.75
CA PHE A 8 -23.29 6.50 7.98
C PHE A 8 -22.28 7.59 8.37
N PRO A 9 -22.48 8.86 7.95
CA PRO A 9 -21.54 9.95 8.17
C PRO A 9 -21.54 10.37 9.66
N LYS A 10 -20.92 9.55 10.51
CA LYS A 10 -20.64 9.81 11.92
C LYS A 10 -19.13 9.92 12.08
N THR A 11 -18.66 11.05 12.60
CA THR A 11 -17.24 11.38 12.70
C THR A 11 -16.43 10.33 13.46
N TRP A 12 -17.00 9.74 14.52
CA TRP A 12 -16.34 8.68 15.29
C TRP A 12 -16.14 7.38 14.47
N LEU A 13 -17.08 7.04 13.58
CA LEU A 13 -17.00 5.84 12.75
C LEU A 13 -15.91 5.96 11.69
N LEU A 14 -15.70 7.18 11.18
CA LEU A 14 -14.59 7.49 10.26
C LEU A 14 -13.23 7.34 10.95
N TYR A 15 -13.06 7.88 12.15
CA TYR A 15 -11.80 7.72 12.89
C TYR A 15 -11.52 6.25 13.23
N LEU A 16 -12.53 5.52 13.72
CA LEU A 16 -12.40 4.10 14.03
C LEU A 16 -12.01 3.29 12.79
N ALA A 17 -12.71 3.50 11.66
CA ALA A 17 -12.40 2.81 10.41
C ALA A 17 -10.99 3.13 9.90
N SER A 18 -10.53 4.38 10.01
CA SER A 18 -9.16 4.76 9.66
C SER A 18 -8.12 4.07 10.53
N CYS A 19 -8.35 3.96 11.85
CA CYS A 19 -7.46 3.22 12.75
C CYS A 19 -7.38 1.73 12.37
N VAL A 20 -8.52 1.09 12.11
CA VAL A 20 -8.56 -0.33 11.70
C VAL A 20 -7.83 -0.56 10.38
N ILE A 21 -8.02 0.35 9.40
CA ILE A 21 -7.33 0.26 8.12
C ILE A 21 -5.83 0.46 8.27
N GLY A 22 -5.40 1.45 9.06
CA GLY A 22 -3.98 1.69 9.32
C GLY A 22 -3.30 0.48 9.98
N PHE A 23 -3.96 -0.11 10.98
CA PHE A 23 -3.47 -1.33 11.62
C PHE A 23 -3.42 -2.52 10.64
N GLY A 24 -4.49 -2.74 9.88
CA GLY A 24 -4.54 -3.82 8.89
C GLY A 24 -3.48 -3.66 7.80
N ALA A 25 -3.25 -2.43 7.33
CA ALA A 25 -2.21 -2.11 6.37
C ALA A 25 -0.81 -2.43 6.93
N ALA A 26 -0.53 -2.08 8.19
CA ALA A 26 0.74 -2.42 8.82
C ALA A 26 0.98 -3.93 8.85
N VAL A 27 -0.03 -4.72 9.25
CA VAL A 27 0.07 -6.19 9.26
C VAL A 27 0.29 -6.76 7.86
N ILE A 28 -0.46 -6.29 6.86
CA ILE A 28 -0.32 -6.75 5.47
C ILE A 28 1.08 -6.44 4.94
N TRP A 29 1.57 -5.22 5.11
CA TRP A 29 2.88 -4.82 4.60
C TRP A 29 4.02 -5.57 5.29
N THR A 30 3.96 -5.77 6.60
CA THR A 30 4.95 -6.59 7.32
C THR A 30 4.93 -8.05 6.87
N GLY A 31 3.73 -8.63 6.70
CA GLY A 31 3.58 -10.01 6.22
C GLY A 31 4.08 -10.19 4.78
N GLN A 32 3.75 -9.25 3.88
CA GLN A 32 4.20 -9.25 2.48
C GLN A 32 5.72 -9.14 2.38
N GLY A 33 6.33 -8.21 3.13
CA GLY A 33 7.79 -8.06 3.15
C GLY A 33 8.48 -9.35 3.61
N ASN A 34 8.03 -9.92 4.72
CA ASN A 34 8.58 -11.18 5.22
C ASN A 34 8.39 -12.34 4.22
N TYR A 35 7.23 -12.43 3.58
CA TYR A 35 6.96 -13.45 2.57
C TYR A 35 7.88 -13.34 1.36
N LEU A 36 8.09 -12.12 0.84
CA LEU A 36 9.00 -11.87 -0.27
C LEU A 36 10.45 -12.19 0.09
N THR A 37 10.89 -11.82 1.30
CA THR A 37 12.23 -12.14 1.79
C THR A 37 12.45 -13.64 1.92
N LEU A 38 11.46 -14.40 2.40
CA LEU A 38 11.59 -15.85 2.55
C LEU A 38 11.51 -16.61 1.22
N ASN A 39 10.86 -16.05 0.20
CA ASN A 39 10.72 -16.66 -1.14
C ASN A 39 11.70 -16.07 -2.18
N SER A 40 12.64 -15.21 -1.77
CA SER A 40 13.61 -14.60 -2.67
C SER A 40 15.03 -14.72 -2.10
N ASP A 41 15.99 -14.99 -2.97
CA ASP A 41 17.42 -14.92 -2.63
C ASP A 41 17.93 -13.48 -2.66
N SER A 42 19.10 -13.23 -2.08
CA SER A 42 19.76 -11.91 -1.99
C SER A 42 19.88 -11.17 -3.33
N GLU A 43 20.04 -11.91 -4.44
CA GLU A 43 20.12 -11.35 -5.80
C GLU A 43 18.74 -11.10 -6.45
N THR A 44 17.67 -11.72 -5.93
CA THR A 44 16.34 -11.69 -6.57
C THR A 44 15.30 -10.89 -5.78
N ILE A 45 15.57 -10.58 -4.52
CA ILE A 45 14.64 -9.86 -3.63
C ILE A 45 14.25 -8.48 -4.18
N SER A 46 15.20 -7.75 -4.76
CA SER A 46 14.96 -6.42 -5.35
C SER A 46 14.08 -6.52 -6.60
N ARG A 47 14.38 -7.46 -7.50
CA ARG A 47 13.57 -7.70 -8.71
C ARG A 47 12.16 -8.16 -8.36
N ASN A 48 12.01 -9.12 -7.46
CA ASN A 48 10.71 -9.66 -7.05
C ASN A 48 9.87 -8.58 -6.33
N SER A 49 10.49 -7.78 -5.46
CA SER A 49 9.85 -6.63 -4.81
C SER A 49 9.44 -5.54 -5.82
N GLY A 50 10.28 -5.30 -6.85
CA GLY A 50 9.99 -4.39 -7.94
C GLY A 50 8.80 -4.83 -8.78
N VAL A 51 8.73 -6.11 -9.17
CA VAL A 51 7.59 -6.69 -9.91
C VAL A 51 6.31 -6.63 -9.07
N PHE A 52 6.39 -6.99 -7.79
CA PHE A 52 5.25 -6.87 -6.88
C PHE A 52 4.73 -5.43 -6.82
N TRP A 53 5.62 -4.45 -6.68
CA TRP A 53 5.23 -3.05 -6.65
C TRP A 53 4.65 -2.55 -7.97
N ALA A 54 5.21 -2.98 -9.11
CA ALA A 54 4.66 -2.65 -10.42
C ALA A 54 3.23 -3.18 -10.58
N MET A 55 2.97 -4.42 -10.14
CA MET A 55 1.62 -4.99 -10.12
C MET A 55 0.68 -4.21 -9.18
N LEU A 56 1.16 -3.83 -7.99
CA LEU A 56 0.39 -3.01 -7.05
C LEU A 56 0.02 -1.65 -7.65
N GLN A 57 0.97 -0.97 -8.29
CA GLN A 57 0.72 0.33 -8.94
C GLN A 57 -0.20 0.18 -10.15
N ALA A 58 -0.06 -0.88 -10.94
CA ALA A 58 -0.98 -1.20 -12.03
C ALA A 58 -2.42 -1.44 -11.51
N SER A 59 -2.58 -2.04 -10.33
CA SER A 59 -3.90 -2.22 -9.72
C SER A 59 -4.60 -0.89 -9.43
N MET A 60 -3.84 0.14 -9.03
CA MET A 60 -4.37 1.49 -8.85
C MET A 60 -4.79 2.12 -10.18
N PHE A 61 -4.06 1.86 -11.26
CA PHE A 61 -4.44 2.32 -12.61
C PHE A 61 -5.78 1.70 -13.06
N PHE A 62 -5.90 0.37 -13.04
CA PHE A 62 -7.13 -0.32 -13.48
C PHE A 62 -8.32 -0.04 -12.56
N GLY A 63 -8.12 0.04 -11.24
CA GLY A 63 -9.16 0.36 -10.28
C GLY A 63 -9.75 1.75 -10.48
N ASN A 64 -8.88 2.75 -10.69
CA ASN A 64 -9.33 4.11 -10.97
C ASN A 64 -9.99 4.24 -12.36
N LEU A 65 -9.51 3.51 -13.36
CA LEU A 65 -10.12 3.48 -14.69
C LEU A 65 -11.55 2.91 -14.67
N PHE A 66 -11.77 1.83 -13.90
CA PHE A 66 -13.10 1.25 -13.70
C PHE A 66 -14.07 2.25 -13.06
N VAL A 67 -13.64 2.92 -11.99
CA VAL A 67 -14.46 3.94 -11.30
C VAL A 67 -14.72 5.12 -12.23
N TYR A 68 -13.73 5.58 -12.98
CA TYR A 68 -13.86 6.67 -13.94
C TYR A 68 -14.96 6.39 -14.99
N PHE A 69 -14.93 5.23 -15.66
CA PHE A 69 -15.96 4.88 -16.63
C PHE A 69 -17.34 4.70 -15.99
N LYS A 70 -17.43 4.19 -14.77
CA LYS A 70 -18.71 4.04 -14.06
C LYS A 70 -19.29 5.36 -13.58
N PHE A 71 -18.47 6.38 -13.34
CA PHE A 71 -18.90 7.70 -12.87
C PHE A 71 -19.03 8.73 -14.00
N GLN A 72 -18.60 8.42 -15.22
CA GLN A 72 -18.77 9.30 -16.39
C GLN A 72 -20.25 9.68 -16.59
N GLY A 73 -20.50 10.99 -16.73
CA GLY A 73 -21.84 11.53 -16.99
C GLY A 73 -22.79 11.59 -15.78
N LYS A 74 -22.36 11.16 -14.59
CA LYS A 74 -23.16 11.25 -13.36
C LYS A 74 -22.75 12.46 -12.52
N THR A 75 -23.67 13.42 -12.37
CA THR A 75 -23.50 14.60 -11.50
C THR A 75 -23.73 14.28 -10.02
N HIS A 76 -24.49 13.23 -9.73
CA HIS A 76 -24.65 12.64 -8.39
C HIS A 76 -24.38 11.13 -8.46
N ILE A 77 -23.56 10.62 -7.54
CA ILE A 77 -23.26 9.19 -7.45
C ILE A 77 -24.49 8.48 -6.89
N ASP A 78 -25.25 7.88 -7.80
CA ASP A 78 -26.50 7.19 -7.52
C ASP A 78 -26.31 5.91 -6.68
N HIS A 79 -27.35 5.49 -5.96
CA HIS A 79 -27.24 4.42 -4.97
C HIS A 79 -26.86 3.08 -5.61
N ASP A 80 -27.47 2.75 -6.75
CA ASP A 80 -27.16 1.55 -7.53
C ASP A 80 -25.73 1.54 -8.06
N THR A 81 -25.22 2.69 -8.50
CA THR A 81 -23.83 2.81 -8.98
C THR A 81 -22.83 2.57 -7.84
N ARG A 82 -23.12 3.08 -6.62
CA ARG A 82 -22.29 2.79 -5.44
C ARG A 82 -22.32 1.30 -5.09
N LEU A 83 -23.49 0.69 -5.12
CA LEU A 83 -23.68 -0.72 -4.77
C LEU A 83 -22.93 -1.63 -5.75
N VAL A 84 -23.00 -1.37 -7.06
CA VAL A 84 -22.24 -2.11 -8.07
C VAL A 84 -20.73 -2.00 -7.85
N VAL A 85 -20.21 -0.79 -7.62
CA VAL A 85 -18.77 -0.58 -7.35
C VAL A 85 -18.36 -1.33 -6.08
N PHE A 86 -19.17 -1.27 -5.04
CA PHE A 86 -18.90 -1.91 -3.77
C PHE A 86 -18.87 -3.44 -3.87
N ILE A 87 -19.84 -4.03 -4.58
CA ILE A 87 -19.89 -5.48 -4.84
C ILE A 87 -18.67 -5.93 -5.64
N VAL A 88 -18.32 -5.23 -6.72
CA VAL A 88 -17.15 -5.57 -7.54
C VAL A 88 -15.87 -5.56 -6.71
N LEU A 89 -15.67 -4.53 -5.87
CA LEU A 89 -14.51 -4.44 -4.99
C LEU A 89 -14.47 -5.56 -3.94
N ILE A 90 -15.61 -5.94 -3.37
CA ILE A 90 -15.68 -7.06 -2.42
C ILE A 90 -15.33 -8.38 -3.10
N VAL A 91 -15.89 -8.64 -4.29
CA VAL A 91 -15.63 -9.89 -5.02
C VAL A 91 -14.15 -9.98 -5.38
N LEU A 92 -13.55 -8.90 -5.90
CA LEU A 92 -12.11 -8.86 -6.20
C LEU A 92 -11.26 -9.05 -4.95
N ALA A 93 -11.63 -8.45 -3.82
CA ALA A 93 -10.93 -8.64 -2.56
C ALA A 93 -11.03 -10.09 -2.06
N ALA A 94 -12.21 -10.72 -2.17
CA ALA A 94 -12.42 -12.12 -1.80
C ALA A 94 -11.59 -13.07 -2.67
N ILE A 95 -11.55 -12.82 -3.98
CA ILE A 95 -10.68 -13.54 -4.92
C ILE A 95 -9.21 -13.38 -4.50
N GLY A 96 -8.77 -12.15 -4.20
CA GLY A 96 -7.41 -11.88 -3.71
C GLY A 96 -7.06 -12.65 -2.44
N ILE A 97 -8.00 -12.74 -1.48
CA ILE A 97 -7.82 -13.54 -0.26
C ILE A 97 -7.68 -15.03 -0.60
N VAL A 98 -8.51 -15.56 -1.49
CA VAL A 98 -8.42 -16.97 -1.92
C VAL A 98 -7.07 -17.23 -2.60
N PHE A 99 -6.60 -16.33 -3.46
CA PHE A 99 -5.26 -16.44 -4.06
C PHE A 99 -4.14 -16.42 -3.02
N LEU A 100 -4.23 -15.55 -2.01
CA LEU A 100 -3.26 -15.52 -0.91
C LEU A 100 -3.27 -16.82 -0.09
N LEU A 101 -4.44 -17.43 0.12
CA LEU A 101 -4.56 -18.72 0.82
C LEU A 101 -4.02 -19.91 0.01
N LEU A 102 -4.07 -19.81 -1.32
CA LEU A 102 -3.52 -20.83 -2.24
C LEU A 102 -2.02 -20.63 -2.51
N LEU A 103 -1.45 -19.50 -2.06
CA LEU A 103 -0.04 -19.21 -2.27
C LEU A 103 0.83 -20.18 -1.46
N ARG A 104 1.97 -20.59 -2.02
CA ARG A 104 2.87 -21.54 -1.38
C ARG A 104 3.25 -21.01 0.01
N PRO A 105 3.16 -21.81 1.08
CA PRO A 105 3.62 -21.38 2.39
C PRO A 105 5.12 -21.03 2.32
N ALA A 106 5.50 -19.91 2.95
CA ALA A 106 6.89 -19.47 2.97
C ALA A 106 7.77 -20.57 3.56
N GLN A 107 8.89 -20.86 2.91
CA GLN A 107 9.90 -21.82 3.38
C GLN A 107 11.13 -21.02 3.85
N ASN A 108 11.78 -21.46 4.91
CA ASN A 108 13.07 -20.91 5.33
C ASN A 108 14.16 -21.34 4.32
N ALA A 109 15.35 -20.72 4.40
CA ALA A 109 16.50 -21.04 3.55
C ALA A 109 16.88 -22.55 3.55
N ASP A 110 16.52 -23.26 4.62
CA ASP A 110 16.78 -24.69 4.82
C ASP A 110 15.66 -25.61 4.29
N GLY A 111 14.63 -25.05 3.63
CA GLY A 111 13.52 -25.80 3.02
C GLY A 111 12.39 -26.19 3.98
N GLU A 112 12.52 -25.94 5.27
CA GLU A 112 11.46 -26.11 6.26
C GLU A 112 10.36 -25.06 6.09
N LEU A 113 9.11 -25.43 6.37
CA LEU A 113 8.01 -24.46 6.45
C LEU A 113 8.41 -23.38 7.45
N ALA A 114 8.30 -22.11 7.07
CA ALA A 114 8.50 -20.97 7.95
C ALA A 114 7.35 -20.89 8.98
N GLY A 115 7.31 -21.88 9.87
CA GLY A 115 6.46 -21.92 11.05
C GLY A 115 7.10 -21.09 12.14
N GLY A 116 6.28 -20.34 12.88
CA GLY A 116 6.72 -19.38 13.87
C GLY A 116 7.69 -19.94 14.91
N ASP A 117 8.50 -19.03 15.47
CA ASP A 117 9.46 -19.27 16.56
C ASP A 117 8.91 -20.33 17.53
N GLU A 118 9.63 -21.44 17.74
CA GLU A 118 9.18 -22.62 18.52
C GLU A 118 8.69 -22.23 19.93
N ASN A 119 9.14 -21.08 20.41
CA ASN A 119 8.82 -20.47 21.69
C ASN A 119 7.47 -19.69 21.72
N GLY A 120 6.74 -19.66 20.61
CA GLY A 120 5.41 -19.05 20.48
C GLY A 120 5.39 -17.55 20.15
N PRO A 121 4.19 -16.99 19.88
CA PRO A 121 4.02 -15.63 19.36
C PRO A 121 4.46 -14.52 20.34
N LEU A 122 4.31 -14.75 21.64
CA LEU A 122 4.75 -13.80 22.67
C LEU A 122 6.27 -13.66 22.71
N TYR A 123 6.99 -14.76 22.46
CA TYR A 123 8.44 -14.73 22.39
C TYR A 123 8.91 -13.97 21.15
N ALA A 124 8.30 -14.22 19.99
CA ALA A 124 8.57 -13.46 18.77
C ALA A 124 8.30 -11.95 18.96
N LEU A 125 7.22 -11.59 19.65
CA LEU A 125 6.90 -10.18 19.95
C LEU A 125 7.91 -9.54 20.90
N LYS A 126 8.33 -10.26 21.94
CA LYS A 126 9.40 -9.81 22.86
C LYS A 126 10.72 -9.63 22.12
N ARG A 127 11.06 -10.54 21.20
CA ARG A 127 12.25 -10.46 20.35
C ARG A 127 12.18 -9.28 19.39
N ALA A 128 11.03 -9.02 18.77
CA ALA A 128 10.82 -7.86 17.93
C ALA A 128 11.03 -6.55 18.70
N PHE A 129 10.51 -6.47 19.94
CA PHE A 129 10.73 -5.30 20.80
C PHE A 129 12.20 -5.15 21.22
N SER A 130 12.87 -6.26 21.54
CA SER A 130 14.32 -6.27 21.81
C SER A 130 15.13 -5.81 20.61
N LEU A 131 14.77 -6.25 19.40
CA LEU A 131 15.43 -5.86 18.16
C LEU A 131 15.21 -4.38 17.86
N PHE A 132 13.98 -3.88 18.05
CA PHE A 132 13.66 -2.46 17.90
C PHE A 132 14.51 -1.56 18.81
N THR A 133 14.85 -2.04 20.01
CA THR A 133 15.65 -1.31 21.00
C THR A 133 17.16 -1.36 20.70
N THR A 134 17.61 -2.12 19.70
CA THR A 134 19.03 -2.14 19.31
C THR A 134 19.44 -0.81 18.69
N LYS A 135 20.69 -0.39 18.90
CA LYS A 135 21.19 0.92 18.44
C LYS A 135 21.07 1.10 16.93
N GLU A 136 21.39 0.06 16.17
CA GLU A 136 21.31 0.06 14.70
C GLU A 136 19.87 0.24 14.21
N MET A 137 18.91 -0.53 14.75
CA MET A 137 17.49 -0.36 14.41
C MET A 137 16.89 0.94 14.93
N SER A 138 17.41 1.49 16.03
CA SER A 138 16.97 2.79 16.54
C SER A 138 17.34 3.92 15.56
N TYR A 139 18.56 3.91 15.02
CA TYR A 139 18.97 4.86 13.97
C TYR A 139 18.14 4.66 12.69
N LEU A 140 17.94 3.42 12.26
CA LEU A 140 17.14 3.12 11.09
C LEU A 140 15.65 3.47 11.28
N GLY A 141 15.14 3.37 12.51
CA GLY A 141 13.79 3.75 12.89
C GLY A 141 13.50 5.23 12.65
N ILE A 142 14.49 6.11 12.83
CA ILE A 142 14.36 7.54 12.49
C ILE A 142 14.19 7.71 10.98
N THR A 143 14.97 6.97 10.17
CA THR A 143 14.83 6.97 8.71
C THR A 143 13.46 6.45 8.28
N PHE A 144 12.98 5.35 8.88
CA PHE A 144 11.64 4.83 8.61
C PHE A 144 10.54 5.82 8.97
N LEU A 145 10.65 6.48 10.12
CA LEU A 145 9.70 7.52 10.53
C LEU A 145 9.68 8.67 9.51
N TYR A 146 10.86 9.11 9.06
CA TYR A 146 10.96 10.14 8.02
C TYR A 146 10.29 9.69 6.71
N THR A 147 10.58 8.48 6.22
CA THR A 147 9.94 7.96 5.00
C THR A 147 8.42 7.81 5.15
N GLY A 148 7.91 7.49 6.34
CA GLY A 148 6.48 7.41 6.61
C GLY A 148 5.81 8.80 6.61
N ILE A 149 6.47 9.80 7.16
CA ILE A 149 6.02 11.21 7.10
C ILE A 149 6.03 11.70 5.65
N GLU A 150 7.10 11.43 4.91
CA GLU A 150 7.22 11.76 3.49
C GLU A 150 6.09 11.13 2.69
N LEU A 151 5.87 9.82 2.82
CA LEU A 151 4.79 9.11 2.12
C LEU A 151 3.41 9.71 2.45
N SER A 152 3.17 10.05 3.72
CA SER A 152 1.91 10.65 4.16
C SER A 152 1.69 12.05 3.60
N PHE A 153 2.75 12.87 3.58
CA PHE A 153 2.73 14.20 2.96
C PHE A 153 2.48 14.09 1.47
N PHE A 154 3.22 13.19 0.82
CA PHE A 154 3.17 12.91 -0.59
C PHE A 154 1.76 12.46 -1.05
N SER A 155 1.20 11.43 -0.43
CA SER A 155 -0.07 10.85 -0.85
C SER A 155 -1.30 11.65 -0.40
N GLY A 156 -1.19 12.42 0.70
CA GLY A 156 -2.33 13.03 1.38
C GLY A 156 -2.41 14.55 1.33
N VAL A 157 -1.27 15.24 1.27
CA VAL A 157 -1.21 16.70 1.47
C VAL A 157 -0.75 17.42 0.21
N TYR A 158 0.25 16.89 -0.48
CA TYR A 158 0.89 17.53 -1.62
C TYR A 158 -0.09 17.87 -2.76
N SER A 159 -0.89 16.90 -3.20
CA SER A 159 -1.88 17.11 -4.27
C SER A 159 -2.97 18.13 -3.90
N PRO A 160 -3.60 18.08 -2.71
CA PRO A 160 -4.49 19.14 -2.25
C PRO A 160 -3.82 20.51 -2.14
N SER A 161 -2.59 20.60 -1.63
CA SER A 161 -1.87 21.88 -1.50
C SER A 161 -1.68 22.58 -2.85
N ILE A 162 -1.37 21.84 -3.91
CA ILE A 162 -1.31 22.41 -5.28
C ILE A 162 -2.70 22.90 -5.72
N GLY A 163 -3.75 22.12 -5.47
CA GLY A 163 -5.11 22.42 -5.92
C GLY A 163 -5.78 23.61 -5.21
N PHE A 164 -5.39 23.89 -3.97
CA PHE A 164 -5.91 24.99 -3.15
C PHE A 164 -5.02 26.26 -3.16
N THR A 165 -3.89 26.24 -3.87
CA THR A 165 -3.02 27.41 -3.97
C THR A 165 -3.62 28.47 -4.90
N LEU A 166 -4.18 29.53 -4.31
CA LEU A 166 -4.84 30.63 -5.03
C LEU A 166 -3.90 31.43 -5.94
N GLN A 167 -2.59 31.41 -5.69
CA GLN A 167 -1.59 32.08 -6.52
C GLN A 167 -1.30 31.39 -7.86
N MET A 168 -1.67 30.11 -8.02
CA MET A 168 -1.45 29.35 -9.27
C MET A 168 -2.51 29.61 -10.36
N GLY A 169 -3.48 30.50 -10.11
CA GLY A 169 -4.51 30.89 -11.06
C GLY A 169 -5.58 29.82 -11.30
N SER A 170 -6.42 30.01 -12.33
CA SER A 170 -7.54 29.12 -12.66
C SER A 170 -7.12 27.69 -13.06
N ASN A 171 -5.85 27.49 -13.41
CA ASN A 171 -5.30 26.21 -13.87
C ASN A 171 -4.73 25.35 -12.73
N ALA A 172 -4.74 25.81 -11.47
CA ALA A 172 -4.17 25.08 -10.32
C ALA A 172 -4.65 23.62 -10.23
N LYS A 173 -5.91 23.35 -10.59
CA LYS A 173 -6.48 21.99 -10.62
C LYS A 173 -5.86 21.08 -11.67
N GLN A 174 -5.41 21.62 -12.81
CA GLN A 174 -4.69 20.86 -13.85
C GLN A 174 -3.26 20.52 -13.41
N LEU A 175 -2.61 21.41 -12.65
CA LEU A 175 -1.29 21.16 -12.06
C LEU A 175 -1.30 20.00 -11.04
N VAL A 176 -2.41 19.78 -10.33
CA VAL A 176 -2.57 18.60 -9.44
C VAL A 176 -2.52 17.29 -10.23
N GLY A 177 -3.20 17.24 -11.38
CA GLY A 177 -3.16 16.06 -12.25
C GLY A 177 -1.78 15.84 -12.85
N LEU A 178 -1.11 16.92 -13.28
CA LEU A 178 0.22 16.86 -13.86
C LEU A 178 1.29 16.40 -12.85
N SER A 179 1.22 16.87 -11.61
CA SER A 179 2.14 16.42 -10.56
C SER A 179 1.99 14.91 -10.32
N GLY A 180 0.76 14.42 -10.21
CA GLY A 180 0.47 12.98 -10.06
C GLY A 180 1.07 12.12 -11.18
N ILE A 181 1.02 12.59 -12.43
CA ILE A 181 1.64 11.90 -13.58
C ILE A 181 3.17 11.84 -13.43
N PHE A 182 3.82 12.96 -13.12
CA PHE A 182 5.28 13.00 -12.95
C PHE A 182 5.75 12.10 -11.81
N ILE A 183 4.99 12.04 -10.72
CA ILE A 183 5.34 11.17 -9.62
C ILE A 183 5.18 9.69 -10.02
N GLY A 184 4.06 9.34 -10.67
CA GLY A 184 3.84 7.98 -11.16
C GLY A 184 4.97 7.52 -12.12
N VAL A 185 5.42 8.41 -13.01
CA VAL A 185 6.57 8.13 -13.89
C VAL A 185 7.86 7.96 -13.07
N GLY A 186 8.11 8.83 -12.09
CA GLY A 186 9.28 8.74 -11.21
C GLY A 186 9.35 7.44 -10.42
N GLU A 187 8.22 6.96 -9.88
CA GLU A 187 8.17 5.69 -9.16
C GLU A 187 8.45 4.48 -10.07
N VAL A 188 7.91 4.48 -11.29
CA VAL A 188 8.13 3.40 -12.25
C VAL A 188 9.59 3.36 -12.71
N VAL A 189 10.16 4.52 -13.05
CA VAL A 189 11.56 4.62 -13.49
C VAL A 189 12.53 4.27 -12.37
N GLY A 190 12.31 4.80 -11.16
CA GLY A 190 13.18 4.52 -10.00
C GLY A 190 13.24 3.03 -9.65
N LYS A 191 12.11 2.33 -9.72
CA LYS A 191 12.06 0.89 -9.42
C LYS A 191 12.63 0.03 -10.53
N TYR A 192 12.49 0.44 -11.79
CA TYR A 192 13.13 -0.24 -12.92
C TYR A 192 14.66 -0.11 -12.83
N GLN A 193 15.16 1.08 -12.48
CA GLN A 193 16.59 1.32 -12.27
C GLN A 193 17.15 0.48 -11.14
N SER A 194 16.47 0.45 -9.98
CA SER A 194 16.89 -0.34 -8.81
C SER A 194 16.96 -1.83 -9.13
N ALA A 195 16.00 -2.36 -9.90
CA ALA A 195 16.00 -3.76 -10.31
C ALA A 195 17.10 -4.11 -11.32
N HIS A 196 17.66 -3.13 -12.04
CA HIS A 196 18.73 -3.33 -13.02
C HIS A 196 20.13 -3.19 -12.42
N SER A 197 20.31 -2.33 -11.42
CA SER A 197 21.58 -2.18 -10.69
C SER A 197 21.96 -3.40 -9.85
N ASP A 198 21.00 -4.23 -9.43
CA ASP A 198 21.26 -5.44 -8.65
C ASP A 198 21.59 -6.68 -9.52
N THR A 199 21.55 -6.54 -10.86
CA THR A 199 21.88 -7.62 -11.82
C THR A 199 23.29 -7.53 -12.41
N VAL A 200 24.12 -6.58 -11.96
CA VAL A 200 25.48 -6.34 -12.47
C VAL A 200 26.52 -6.55 -11.37
#